data_AF-R9A3S5-F1
#
_entry.id   AF-R9A3S5-F1
#
_cell.length_a   1.000
_cell.length_b   1.000
_cell.length_c   1.000
_cell.angle_alpha   90.00
_cell.angle_beta   90.00
_cell.angle_gamma   90.00
#
_symmetry.space_group_name_H-M   'P 1'
#
loop_
_entity.id
_entity.type
_entity.pdbx_description
1 polymer ?
#
loop_
_entity_poly.entity_id
_entity_poly.type
_entity_poly.pdbx_seq_one_letter_code
_entity_poly.pdbx_strand_id
1 'polypeptide(L)'
;MHKFLIVGFVALIIFWTNPNHAKSLEGLYFSEQLPTENGYLILGIEIFTEKGKSFYNAQELRFQNSRGWEEVLFVGKVTREGQDLLLTPEACQIRATDTWGKKMALLRRFDCDHLQFRLGTRESGLFVISESLLGTRKEVILPYVLDPVAGNPVAVRFEAPQMTTEGIWGFHLNGLGGKNPEWAWNPSKQKWEPFQGYRTQEGLQFYRWKRTFSN
;
A
#
# COMPACT_ATOMS: atom_id res chain seq x y z
N MET A 1 -64.62 -9.32 -3.60
CA MET A 1 -63.52 -8.34 -3.52
C MET A 1 -62.58 -8.78 -2.40
N HIS A 2 -61.26 -8.60 -2.54
CA HIS A 2 -60.18 -9.02 -1.60
C HIS A 2 -59.56 -10.41 -1.75
N LYS A 3 -59.00 -10.78 -2.92
CA LYS A 3 -57.95 -11.85 -3.00
C LYS A 3 -56.85 -11.63 -4.03
N PHE A 4 -56.70 -10.43 -4.60
CA PHE A 4 -55.68 -10.16 -5.65
C PHE A 4 -54.65 -9.09 -5.30
N LEU A 5 -54.56 -8.67 -4.03
CA LEU A 5 -53.69 -7.55 -3.61
C LEU A 5 -52.41 -7.96 -2.87
N ILE A 6 -52.08 -9.26 -2.83
CA ILE A 6 -50.91 -9.77 -2.07
C ILE A 6 -49.73 -10.15 -2.98
N VAL A 7 -49.95 -10.33 -4.29
CA VAL A 7 -48.86 -10.76 -5.21
C VAL A 7 -48.04 -9.57 -5.75
N GLY A 8 -48.54 -8.33 -5.65
CA GLY A 8 -47.85 -7.14 -6.14
C GLY A 8 -46.77 -6.58 -5.20
N PHE A 9 -46.80 -6.92 -3.90
CA PHE A 9 -45.90 -6.30 -2.91
C PHE A 9 -44.60 -7.07 -2.67
N VAL A 10 -44.50 -8.33 -3.13
CA VAL A 10 -43.30 -9.15 -2.96
C VAL A 10 -42.30 -8.93 -4.10
N ALA A 11 -42.74 -8.43 -5.27
CA ALA A 11 -41.86 -8.14 -6.40
C ALA A 11 -41.07 -6.81 -6.27
N LEU A 12 -41.46 -5.93 -5.34
CA LEU A 12 -40.79 -4.63 -5.12
C LEU A 12 -39.71 -4.66 -4.03
N ILE A 13 -39.51 -5.79 -3.35
CA ILE A 13 -38.44 -5.95 -2.34
C ILE A 13 -37.11 -6.37 -3.00
N ILE A 14 -37.12 -6.71 -4.29
CA ILE A 14 -35.94 -7.26 -5.00
C ILE A 14 -35.05 -6.18 -5.64
N PHE A 15 -35.42 -4.89 -5.60
CA PHE A 15 -34.63 -3.82 -6.24
C PHE A 15 -33.97 -2.80 -5.28
N TRP A 16 -33.98 -3.02 -3.97
CA TRP A 16 -33.41 -2.08 -2.99
C TRP A 16 -32.21 -2.58 -2.18
N THR A 17 -31.57 -3.66 -2.61
CA THR A 17 -30.18 -3.94 -2.25
C THR A 17 -29.35 -3.88 -3.52
N ASN A 18 -29.19 -2.67 -4.06
CA ASN A 18 -28.05 -2.40 -4.92
C ASN A 18 -26.89 -2.18 -3.96
N PRO A 19 -26.04 -3.19 -3.66
CA PRO A 19 -24.87 -2.94 -2.88
C PRO A 19 -23.88 -2.34 -3.88
N ASN A 20 -24.06 -1.06 -4.18
CA ASN A 20 -22.92 -0.22 -4.48
C ASN A 20 -22.12 -0.19 -3.17
N HIS A 21 -21.43 -1.30 -2.89
CA HIS A 21 -20.28 -1.35 -2.04
C HIS A 21 -19.36 -0.31 -2.64
N ALA A 22 -19.41 0.91 -2.09
CA ALA A 22 -18.29 1.81 -2.16
C ALA A 22 -17.09 0.96 -1.74
N LYS A 23 -16.25 0.60 -2.72
CA LYS A 23 -15.08 -0.23 -2.51
C LYS A 23 -14.37 0.35 -1.28
N SER A 24 -14.11 -0.48 -0.27
CA SER A 24 -13.47 -0.02 0.95
C SER A 24 -12.21 0.76 0.55
N LEU A 25 -12.04 1.98 1.07
CA LEU A 25 -10.83 2.80 0.86
C LEU A 25 -9.63 2.23 1.62
N GLU A 26 -9.86 1.17 2.40
CA GLU A 26 -8.80 0.40 3.00
C GLU A 26 -8.06 -0.39 1.93
N GLY A 27 -6.75 -0.31 1.96
CA GLY A 27 -5.95 -0.91 0.90
C GLY A 27 -4.47 -0.67 1.09
N LEU A 28 -3.72 -1.45 0.32
CA LEU A 28 -2.31 -1.22 0.10
C LEU A 28 -2.14 -0.68 -1.32
N TYR A 29 -1.57 0.51 -1.43
CA TYR A 29 -1.37 1.25 -2.66
C TYR A 29 0.12 1.36 -2.91
N PHE A 30 0.59 0.88 -4.05
CA PHE A 30 2.01 0.97 -4.42
C PHE A 30 2.20 1.68 -5.74
N SER A 31 3.26 2.49 -5.82
CA SER A 31 3.79 2.99 -7.08
C SER A 31 4.52 1.87 -7.83
N GLU A 32 4.79 2.11 -9.12
CA GLU A 32 5.91 1.42 -9.77
C GLU A 32 7.25 1.87 -9.21
N GLN A 33 8.33 1.27 -9.69
CA GLN A 33 9.67 1.80 -9.45
C GLN A 33 9.86 3.09 -10.25
N LEU A 34 9.98 4.20 -9.54
CA LEU A 34 10.09 5.52 -10.14
C LEU A 34 11.58 5.90 -10.23
N PRO A 35 12.13 6.14 -11.42
CA PRO A 35 13.51 6.59 -11.55
C PRO A 35 13.69 7.95 -10.85
N THR A 36 14.90 8.27 -10.45
CA THR A 36 15.33 9.59 -9.96
C THR A 36 16.68 9.92 -10.60
N GLU A 37 17.18 11.15 -10.43
CA GLU A 37 18.47 11.55 -11.03
C GLU A 37 19.63 10.61 -10.66
N ASN A 38 19.63 10.05 -9.44
CA ASN A 38 20.73 9.25 -8.90
C ASN A 38 20.30 7.87 -8.38
N GLY A 39 19.19 7.33 -8.87
CA GLY A 39 18.69 6.01 -8.45
C GLY A 39 17.19 5.88 -8.69
N TYR A 40 16.45 5.38 -7.71
CA TYR A 40 14.99 5.21 -7.84
C TYR A 40 14.30 5.24 -6.48
N LEU A 41 12.97 5.33 -6.51
CA LEU A 41 12.13 5.17 -5.33
C LEU A 41 10.92 4.28 -5.60
N ILE A 42 10.41 3.64 -4.57
CA ILE A 42 9.14 2.91 -4.56
C ILE A 42 8.34 3.44 -3.37
N LEU A 43 7.09 3.83 -3.62
CA LEU A 43 6.18 4.33 -2.60
C LEU A 43 5.11 3.27 -2.31
N GLY A 44 4.85 3.03 -1.04
CA GLY A 44 3.74 2.24 -0.53
C GLY A 44 2.90 3.08 0.42
N ILE A 45 1.58 2.88 0.42
CA ILE A 45 0.63 3.46 1.37
C ILE A 45 -0.33 2.36 1.82
N GLU A 46 -0.46 2.17 3.11
CA GLU A 46 -1.47 1.33 3.74
C GLU A 46 -2.52 2.24 4.37
N ILE A 47 -3.79 2.10 3.98
CA ILE A 47 -4.93 2.77 4.61
C ILE A 47 -5.78 1.71 5.32
N PHE A 48 -6.14 1.98 6.58
CA PHE A 48 -6.91 1.06 7.41
C PHE A 48 -7.78 1.83 8.41
N THR A 49 -8.87 1.21 8.85
CA THR A 49 -9.72 1.76 9.90
C THR A 49 -9.50 1.02 11.21
N GLU A 50 -9.32 1.77 12.29
CA GLU A 50 -9.30 1.24 13.65
C GLU A 50 -10.29 2.01 14.52
N LYS A 51 -11.19 1.31 15.21
CA LYS A 51 -12.20 1.89 16.12
C LYS A 51 -13.01 3.03 15.47
N GLY A 52 -13.36 2.88 14.19
CA GLY A 52 -14.15 3.86 13.44
C GLY A 52 -13.38 5.10 12.97
N LYS A 53 -12.06 5.15 13.13
CA LYS A 53 -11.19 6.21 12.60
C LYS A 53 -10.24 5.63 11.55
N SER A 54 -10.02 6.37 10.47
CA SER A 54 -9.12 5.96 9.39
C SER A 54 -7.72 6.51 9.61
N PHE A 55 -6.75 5.62 9.47
CA PHE A 55 -5.32 5.89 9.62
C PHE A 55 -4.57 5.44 8.37
N TYR A 56 -3.34 5.90 8.25
CA TYR A 56 -2.46 5.41 7.22
C TYR A 56 -1.03 5.22 7.71
N ASN A 57 -0.35 4.27 7.09
CA ASN A 57 1.09 4.14 7.10
C ASN A 57 1.58 4.38 5.68
N ALA A 58 2.55 5.24 5.45
CA ALA A 58 3.24 5.34 4.18
C ALA A 58 4.71 4.99 4.36
N GLN A 59 5.27 4.30 3.38
CA GLN A 59 6.68 3.97 3.33
C GLN A 59 7.23 4.30 1.94
N GLU A 60 8.36 4.98 1.88
CA GLU A 60 9.10 5.23 0.65
C GLU A 60 10.48 4.61 0.79
N LEU A 61 10.77 3.62 -0.04
CA LEU A 61 12.11 3.07 -0.21
C LEU A 61 12.81 3.84 -1.30
N ARG A 62 14.01 4.35 -1.01
CA ARG A 62 14.84 5.07 -1.97
C ARG A 62 16.20 4.43 -2.05
N PHE A 63 16.67 4.24 -3.27
CA PHE A 63 18.05 3.92 -3.55
C PHE A 63 18.73 5.10 -4.22
N GLN A 64 19.91 5.44 -3.74
CA GLN A 64 20.79 6.44 -4.34
C GLN A 64 22.18 5.84 -4.52
N ASN A 65 22.71 5.88 -5.74
CA ASN A 65 24.03 5.33 -6.08
C ASN A 65 25.16 5.84 -5.16
N SER A 66 25.05 7.08 -4.68
CA SER A 66 26.08 7.72 -3.84
C SER A 66 25.88 7.54 -2.33
N ARG A 67 24.68 7.13 -1.87
CA ARG A 67 24.33 7.12 -0.44
C ARG A 67 23.75 5.80 0.06
N GLY A 68 23.48 4.86 -0.84
CA GLY A 68 22.84 3.58 -0.52
C GLY A 68 21.32 3.73 -0.38
N TRP A 69 20.77 3.13 0.66
CA TRP A 69 19.35 3.01 0.90
C TRP A 69 18.85 3.97 1.96
N GLU A 70 17.69 4.56 1.69
CA GLU A 70 16.93 5.35 2.64
C GLU A 70 15.49 4.81 2.67
N GLU A 71 14.96 4.61 3.88
CA GLU A 71 13.56 4.29 4.12
C GLU A 71 12.91 5.43 4.89
N VAL A 72 11.85 5.98 4.33
CA VAL A 72 11.07 7.06 4.91
C VAL A 72 9.72 6.49 5.31
N LEU A 73 9.34 6.61 6.58
CA LEU A 73 8.10 6.07 7.12
C LEU A 73 7.26 7.19 7.70
N PHE A 74 6.01 7.30 7.27
CA PHE A 74 5.03 8.26 7.77
C PHE A 74 3.88 7.49 8.38
N VAL A 75 3.37 7.96 9.51
CA VAL A 75 2.14 7.44 10.14
C VAL A 75 1.23 8.60 10.46
N GLY A 76 -0.07 8.45 10.24
CA GLY A 76 -1.00 9.54 10.50
C GLY A 76 -2.46 9.20 10.26
N LYS A 77 -3.25 10.27 10.09
CA LYS A 77 -4.71 10.20 9.95
C LYS A 77 -5.14 10.42 8.51
N VAL A 78 -6.25 9.79 8.16
CA VAL A 78 -6.92 10.01 6.89
C VAL A 78 -8.20 10.79 7.15
N THR A 79 -8.39 11.87 6.41
CA THR A 79 -9.65 12.62 6.37
C THR A 79 -10.14 12.69 4.94
N ARG A 80 -11.45 12.83 4.75
CA ARG A 80 -12.05 12.96 3.42
C ARG A 80 -12.28 14.43 3.11
N GLU A 81 -11.80 14.88 1.95
CA GLU A 81 -11.98 16.24 1.44
C GLU A 81 -12.63 16.15 0.05
N GLY A 82 -13.97 16.18 0.01
CA GLY A 82 -14.72 15.95 -1.22
C GLY A 82 -14.51 14.53 -1.77
N GLN A 83 -13.95 14.43 -2.97
CA GLN A 83 -13.62 13.15 -3.63
C GLN A 83 -12.23 12.62 -3.23
N ASP A 84 -11.37 13.48 -2.67
CA ASP A 84 -10.01 13.13 -2.30
C ASP A 84 -9.92 12.69 -0.84
N LEU A 85 -8.85 11.96 -0.53
CA LEU A 85 -8.38 11.70 0.81
C LEU A 85 -7.23 12.65 1.13
N LEU A 86 -7.30 13.29 2.28
CA LEU A 86 -6.22 14.08 2.85
C LEU A 86 -5.49 13.22 3.89
N LEU A 87 -4.22 12.95 3.61
CA LEU A 87 -3.31 12.20 4.46
C LEU A 87 -2.46 13.20 5.25
N THR A 88 -2.69 13.27 6.56
CA THR A 88 -1.95 14.16 7.47
C THR A 88 -1.07 13.31 8.37
N PRO A 89 0.26 13.31 8.17
CA PRO A 89 1.18 12.56 9.02
C PRO A 89 1.22 13.20 10.41
N GLU A 90 1.31 12.38 11.43
CA GLU A 90 1.55 12.81 12.81
C GLU A 90 3.01 12.59 13.17
N ALA A 91 3.63 11.53 12.66
CA ALA A 91 5.04 11.26 12.86
C ALA A 91 5.72 10.75 11.58
N CYS A 92 6.97 11.16 11.38
CA CYS A 92 7.84 10.65 10.34
C CYS A 92 9.12 10.06 10.92
N GLN A 93 9.67 9.08 10.22
CA GLN A 93 10.93 8.46 10.55
C GLN A 93 11.75 8.27 9.27
N ILE A 94 13.05 8.57 9.34
CA ILE A 94 14.00 8.30 8.25
C ILE A 94 15.04 7.32 8.76
N ARG A 95 15.26 6.26 8.01
CA ARG A 95 16.29 5.25 8.24
C ARG A 95 17.18 5.12 7.02
N ALA A 96 18.42 4.70 7.22
CA ALA A 96 19.32 4.46 6.11
C ALA A 96 20.31 3.31 6.35
N THR A 97 20.85 2.77 5.27
CA THR A 97 21.95 1.80 5.26
C THR A 97 22.71 1.92 3.94
N ASP A 98 24.01 1.71 3.96
CA ASP A 98 24.82 1.63 2.73
C ASP A 98 24.62 0.29 1.98
N THR A 99 24.21 -0.76 2.70
CA THR A 99 24.15 -2.13 2.21
C THR A 99 22.72 -2.66 2.31
N TRP A 100 22.23 -3.25 1.21
CA TRP A 100 20.94 -3.95 1.20
C TRP A 100 20.90 -5.12 2.20
N GLY A 101 19.73 -5.39 2.77
CA GLY A 101 19.52 -6.51 3.70
C GLY A 101 20.13 -6.31 5.10
N LYS A 102 20.94 -5.28 5.32
CA LYS A 102 21.37 -4.88 6.66
C LYS A 102 20.27 -4.10 7.37
N LYS A 103 20.28 -4.18 8.70
CA LYS A 103 19.40 -3.36 9.55
C LYS A 103 19.68 -1.88 9.29
N MET A 104 18.65 -1.14 8.89
CA MET A 104 18.77 0.29 8.67
C MET A 104 18.92 1.04 10.00
N ALA A 105 19.85 1.99 10.05
CA ALA A 105 20.05 2.88 11.19
C ALA A 105 18.95 3.95 11.21
N LEU A 106 18.38 4.23 12.38
CA LEU A 106 17.50 5.38 12.57
C LEU A 106 18.33 6.66 12.45
N LEU A 107 18.06 7.48 11.44
CA LEU A 107 18.73 8.76 11.28
C LEU A 107 17.97 9.87 12.00
N ARG A 108 16.65 9.93 11.78
CA ARG A 108 15.81 11.05 12.22
C ARG A 108 14.39 10.61 12.51
N ARG A 109 13.74 11.29 13.45
CA ARG A 109 12.31 11.17 13.75
C ARG A 109 11.77 12.56 14.05
N PHE A 110 10.61 12.88 13.46
CA PHE A 110 10.00 14.20 13.55
C PHE A 110 8.49 14.07 13.75
N ASP A 111 7.91 15.09 14.36
CA ASP A 111 6.49 15.36 14.24
C ASP A 111 6.27 16.08 12.90
N CYS A 112 5.28 15.62 12.13
CA CYS A 112 5.09 16.03 10.74
C CYS A 112 3.70 16.59 10.45
N ASP A 113 3.00 17.02 11.49
CA ASP A 113 1.63 17.55 11.42
C ASP A 113 1.42 18.75 10.48
N HIS A 114 2.51 19.41 10.06
CA HIS A 114 2.52 20.48 9.07
C HIS A 114 2.49 20.00 7.59
N LEU A 115 2.75 18.72 7.32
CA LEU A 115 2.70 18.15 5.98
C LEU A 115 1.29 17.65 5.66
N GLN A 116 0.92 17.66 4.37
CA GLN A 116 -0.36 17.13 3.90
C GLN A 116 -0.18 16.55 2.50
N PHE A 117 -0.76 15.38 2.27
CA PHE A 117 -0.75 14.74 0.96
C PHE A 117 -2.18 14.45 0.51
N ARG A 118 -2.50 14.76 -0.75
CA ARG A 118 -3.81 14.46 -1.33
C ARG A 118 -3.71 13.15 -2.09
N LEU A 119 -4.55 12.19 -1.77
CA LEU A 119 -4.72 10.93 -2.49
C LEU A 119 -6.10 10.93 -3.13
N GLY A 120 -6.13 10.95 -4.46
CA GLY A 120 -7.37 10.97 -5.24
C GLY A 120 -7.32 9.95 -6.37
N THR A 121 -8.40 9.87 -7.14
CA THR A 121 -8.48 9.08 -8.37
C THR A 121 -8.53 10.02 -9.57
N ARG A 122 -7.70 9.77 -10.59
CA ARG A 122 -7.81 10.48 -11.89
C ARG A 122 -8.96 9.91 -12.73
N GLU A 123 -9.28 10.58 -13.83
CA GLU A 123 -10.28 10.13 -14.82
C GLU A 123 -10.01 8.70 -15.34
N SER A 124 -8.75 8.26 -15.34
CA SER A 124 -8.34 6.90 -15.69
C SER A 124 -8.70 5.83 -14.64
N GLY A 125 -9.24 6.22 -13.49
CA GLY A 125 -9.53 5.34 -12.35
C GLY A 125 -8.29 4.96 -11.52
N LEU A 126 -7.11 5.44 -11.88
CA LEU A 126 -5.87 5.20 -11.13
C LEU A 126 -5.77 6.14 -9.92
N PHE A 127 -5.28 5.61 -8.80
CA PHE A 127 -4.97 6.40 -7.62
C PHE A 127 -3.71 7.22 -7.84
N VAL A 128 -3.73 8.46 -7.39
CA VAL A 128 -2.61 9.40 -7.49
C VAL A 128 -2.46 10.13 -6.16
N ILE A 129 -1.24 10.13 -5.63
CA ILE A 129 -0.86 10.98 -4.50
C ILE A 129 -0.17 12.25 -5.00
N SER A 130 -0.44 13.39 -4.36
CA SER A 130 0.08 14.70 -4.73
C SER A 130 1.60 14.73 -4.89
N GLU A 131 2.32 13.96 -4.07
CA GLU A 131 3.78 13.79 -4.16
C GLU A 131 4.29 12.57 -3.38
N SER A 132 5.54 12.18 -3.67
CA SER A 132 6.35 11.29 -2.84
C SER A 132 6.57 11.87 -1.43
N LEU A 133 6.90 11.05 -0.43
CA LEU A 133 6.97 11.48 0.99
C LEU A 133 8.00 12.58 1.24
N LEU A 134 9.11 12.58 0.49
CA LEU A 134 10.13 13.64 0.55
C LEU A 134 9.99 14.70 -0.57
N GLY A 135 8.84 14.73 -1.25
CA GLY A 135 8.53 15.71 -2.29
C GLY A 135 9.41 15.66 -3.55
N THR A 136 10.16 14.56 -3.76
CA THR A 136 11.06 14.37 -4.91
C THR A 136 10.29 14.19 -6.23
N ARG A 137 9.12 13.55 -6.19
CA ARG A 137 8.24 13.35 -7.33
C ARG A 137 6.87 13.95 -7.02
N LYS A 138 6.32 14.73 -7.94
CA LYS A 138 4.94 15.21 -7.89
C LYS A 138 4.03 14.24 -8.63
N GLU A 139 2.77 14.19 -8.22
CA GLU A 139 1.69 13.41 -8.84
C GLU A 139 2.06 11.92 -9.08
N VAL A 140 2.38 11.23 -7.98
CA VAL A 140 2.81 9.83 -8.04
C VAL A 140 1.60 8.93 -8.26
N ILE A 141 1.62 8.19 -9.37
CA ILE A 141 0.59 7.19 -9.71
C ILE A 141 0.82 5.91 -8.89
N LEU A 142 -0.26 5.35 -8.36
CA LEU A 142 -0.29 4.13 -7.57
C LEU A 142 -1.10 3.05 -8.32
N PRO A 143 -0.51 2.40 -9.35
CA PRO A 143 -1.24 1.47 -10.20
C PRO A 143 -1.56 0.14 -9.50
N TYR A 144 -0.85 -0.19 -8.42
CA TYR A 144 -1.09 -1.42 -7.67
C TYR A 144 -1.94 -1.13 -6.44
N VAL A 145 -3.18 -1.60 -6.48
CA VAL A 145 -4.11 -1.56 -5.34
C VAL A 145 -4.39 -2.98 -4.91
N LEU A 146 -3.90 -3.34 -3.72
CA LEU A 146 -4.04 -4.67 -3.16
C LEU A 146 -5.02 -4.63 -1.99
N ASP A 147 -5.88 -5.64 -1.92
CA ASP A 147 -6.80 -5.78 -0.79
C ASP A 147 -5.99 -5.99 0.50
N PRO A 148 -6.27 -5.19 1.54
CA PRO A 148 -5.58 -5.34 2.81
C PRO A 148 -6.11 -6.59 3.51
N VAL A 149 -5.24 -7.28 4.24
CA VAL A 149 -5.68 -8.24 5.26
C VAL A 149 -5.05 -7.81 6.56
N ALA A 150 -5.89 -7.29 7.46
CA ALA A 150 -5.45 -6.71 8.71
C ALA A 150 -4.45 -7.63 9.43
N GLY A 151 -3.29 -7.06 9.76
CA GLY A 151 -2.23 -7.74 10.48
C GLY A 151 -1.32 -8.63 9.63
N ASN A 152 -1.64 -8.93 8.37
CA ASN A 152 -0.78 -9.76 7.51
C ASN A 152 0.34 -8.92 6.86
N PRO A 153 1.62 -9.31 7.02
CA PRO A 153 2.71 -8.65 6.33
C PRO A 153 2.60 -8.75 4.82
N VAL A 154 2.87 -7.64 4.12
CA VAL A 154 2.89 -7.57 2.66
C VAL A 154 4.19 -6.94 2.22
N ALA A 155 4.89 -7.63 1.33
CA ALA A 155 6.09 -7.14 0.68
C ALA A 155 5.90 -7.02 -0.82
N VAL A 156 6.68 -6.14 -1.42
CA VAL A 156 6.99 -6.10 -2.82
C VAL A 156 8.42 -6.62 -3.04
N ARG A 157 8.56 -7.54 -4.00
CA ARG A 157 9.82 -7.87 -4.64
C ARG A 157 10.00 -6.95 -5.84
N PHE A 158 11.22 -6.45 -6.01
CA PHE A 158 11.61 -5.60 -7.11
C PHE A 158 13.04 -5.96 -7.56
N GLU A 159 13.40 -5.53 -8.76
CA GLU A 159 14.72 -5.77 -9.33
C GLU A 159 15.71 -4.71 -8.86
N ALA A 160 16.91 -5.14 -8.45
CA ALA A 160 17.93 -4.24 -7.90
C ALA A 160 19.32 -4.47 -8.51
N PRO A 161 19.46 -4.55 -9.85
CA PRO A 161 20.64 -5.08 -10.54
C PRO A 161 21.97 -4.37 -10.20
N GLN A 162 21.91 -3.13 -9.72
CA GLN A 162 23.06 -2.35 -9.29
C GLN A 162 23.65 -2.82 -7.93
N MET A 163 23.02 -3.77 -7.24
CA MET A 163 23.43 -4.24 -5.91
C MET A 163 23.26 -5.75 -5.72
N THR A 164 22.11 -6.29 -6.11
CA THR A 164 21.75 -7.71 -6.00
C THR A 164 20.90 -8.08 -7.21
N THR A 165 20.49 -9.35 -7.35
CA THR A 165 19.51 -9.70 -8.39
C THR A 165 18.10 -9.21 -8.05
N GLU A 166 17.77 -9.06 -6.76
CA GLU A 166 16.43 -8.68 -6.28
C GLU A 166 16.43 -8.15 -4.84
N GLY A 167 15.41 -7.35 -4.51
CA GLY A 167 15.11 -6.90 -3.15
C GLY A 167 13.66 -7.18 -2.76
N ILE A 168 13.40 -7.44 -1.48
CA ILE A 168 12.07 -7.54 -0.86
C ILE A 168 11.90 -6.43 0.19
N TRP A 169 10.85 -5.64 0.09
CA TRP A 169 10.54 -4.52 0.99
C TRP A 169 9.03 -4.33 1.16
N GLY A 170 8.58 -3.72 2.25
CA GLY A 170 7.17 -3.39 2.44
C GLY A 170 6.72 -3.38 3.90
N PHE A 171 5.42 -3.49 4.09
CA PHE A 171 4.75 -3.28 5.36
C PHE A 171 4.79 -4.50 6.28
N HIS A 172 5.02 -4.25 7.57
CA HIS A 172 4.95 -5.22 8.66
C HIS A 172 5.90 -6.43 8.52
N LEU A 173 7.02 -6.31 7.80
CA LEU A 173 7.96 -7.42 7.54
C LEU A 173 8.82 -7.85 8.75
N ASN A 174 8.60 -7.27 9.93
CA ASN A 174 9.33 -7.65 11.12
C ASN A 174 8.93 -9.05 11.61
N GLY A 175 9.93 -9.87 11.96
CA GLY A 175 9.69 -11.18 12.58
C GLY A 175 9.26 -12.29 11.61
N LEU A 176 9.46 -12.12 10.30
CA LEU A 176 9.16 -13.18 9.31
C LEU A 176 10.07 -14.41 9.45
N GLY A 177 11.27 -14.25 10.02
CA GLY A 177 12.13 -15.38 10.41
C GLY A 177 12.54 -16.30 9.26
N GLY A 178 12.68 -15.78 8.03
CA GLY A 178 13.04 -16.57 6.85
C GLY A 178 11.92 -17.47 6.32
N LYS A 179 10.68 -17.34 6.83
CA LYS A 179 9.53 -18.08 6.30
C LYS A 179 9.18 -17.59 4.89
N ASN A 180 8.79 -18.52 4.04
CA ASN A 180 8.24 -18.19 2.72
C ASN A 180 6.88 -17.49 2.86
N PRO A 181 6.50 -16.65 1.88
CA PRO A 181 5.14 -16.14 1.79
C PRO A 181 4.12 -17.26 1.71
N GLU A 182 2.90 -17.00 2.16
CA GLU A 182 1.78 -17.92 1.95
C GLU A 182 1.03 -17.60 0.66
N TRP A 183 1.09 -16.34 0.21
CA TRP A 183 0.35 -15.84 -0.93
C TRP A 183 1.22 -15.00 -1.85
N ALA A 184 0.92 -15.06 -3.15
CA ALA A 184 1.43 -14.16 -4.17
C ALA A 184 0.26 -13.44 -4.85
N TRP A 185 0.44 -12.17 -5.18
CA TRP A 185 -0.57 -11.41 -5.91
C TRP A 185 -0.56 -11.81 -7.39
N ASN A 186 -1.75 -12.09 -7.94
CA ASN A 186 -1.95 -12.28 -9.37
C ASN A 186 -2.47 -10.96 -9.97
N PRO A 187 -1.65 -10.19 -10.71
CA PRO A 187 -2.06 -8.90 -11.25
C PRO A 187 -3.18 -9.02 -12.28
N SER A 188 -3.19 -10.08 -13.11
CA SER A 188 -4.22 -10.30 -14.14
C SER A 188 -5.59 -10.60 -13.55
N LYS A 189 -5.64 -11.30 -12.40
CA LYS A 189 -6.89 -11.65 -11.72
C LYS A 189 -7.23 -10.72 -10.55
N GLN A 190 -6.35 -9.75 -10.25
CA GLN A 190 -6.43 -8.85 -9.10
C GLN A 190 -6.80 -9.58 -7.79
N LYS A 191 -6.12 -10.69 -7.50
CA LYS A 191 -6.38 -11.48 -6.29
C LYS A 191 -5.13 -12.16 -5.77
N TRP A 192 -5.16 -12.46 -4.47
CA TRP A 192 -4.16 -13.30 -3.82
C TRP A 192 -4.35 -14.78 -4.21
N GLU A 193 -3.26 -15.44 -4.60
CA GLU A 193 -3.22 -16.87 -4.89
C GLU A 193 -2.17 -17.56 -4.01
N PRO A 194 -2.32 -18.87 -3.71
CA PRO A 194 -1.33 -19.59 -2.91
C PRO A 194 0.07 -19.46 -3.50
N PHE A 195 1.06 -19.21 -2.64
CA PHE A 195 2.46 -19.07 -3.05
C PHE A 195 2.96 -20.36 -3.71
N GLN A 196 3.47 -20.24 -4.94
CA GLN A 196 4.03 -21.35 -5.73
C GLN A 196 5.55 -21.21 -5.91
N GLY A 197 6.19 -20.27 -5.20
CA GLY A 197 7.57 -19.87 -5.43
C GLY A 197 7.69 -18.41 -5.85
N TYR A 198 8.91 -17.87 -5.69
CA TYR A 198 9.22 -16.53 -6.15
C TYR A 198 9.21 -16.49 -7.68
N ARG A 199 8.52 -15.51 -8.24
CA ARG A 199 8.49 -15.28 -9.69
C ARG A 199 9.73 -14.46 -10.07
N THR A 200 10.26 -14.70 -11.26
CA THR A 200 11.42 -13.97 -11.80
C THR A 200 11.04 -12.99 -12.92
N GLN A 201 9.74 -12.70 -13.05
CA GLN A 201 9.23 -11.74 -14.04
C GLN A 201 9.68 -10.32 -13.69
N GLU A 202 9.91 -9.52 -14.73
CA GLU A 202 10.19 -8.08 -14.60
C GLU A 202 9.06 -7.34 -13.87
N GLY A 203 9.45 -6.27 -13.19
CA GLY A 203 8.53 -5.40 -12.45
C GLY A 203 8.25 -5.85 -11.02
N LEU A 204 7.27 -5.19 -10.41
CA LEU A 204 6.93 -5.41 -9.00
C LEU A 204 6.09 -6.67 -8.82
N GLN A 205 6.42 -7.45 -7.79
CA GLN A 205 5.68 -8.64 -7.43
C GLN A 205 5.34 -8.61 -5.94
N PHE A 206 4.09 -8.88 -5.60
CA PHE A 206 3.62 -8.73 -4.23
C PHE A 206 3.43 -10.08 -3.56
N TYR A 207 3.89 -10.17 -2.32
CA TYR A 207 3.88 -11.36 -1.50
C TYR A 207 3.27 -11.04 -0.14
N ARG A 208 2.51 -11.98 0.41
CA ARG A 208 1.86 -11.82 1.71
C ARG A 208 2.12 -13.02 2.60
N TRP A 209 2.42 -12.73 3.85
CA TRP A 209 2.56 -13.72 4.92
C TRP A 209 1.33 -13.68 5.80
N LYS A 210 0.99 -14.81 6.41
CA LYS A 210 0.09 -14.82 7.55
C LYS A 210 0.89 -14.45 8.78
N ARG A 211 0.39 -13.50 9.56
CA ARG A 211 0.99 -13.24 10.87
C ARG A 211 0.70 -14.43 11.77
N THR A 212 1.69 -15.30 11.95
CA THR A 212 1.67 -16.24 13.06
C THR A 212 2.16 -15.47 14.27
N PHE A 213 1.28 -15.08 15.18
CA PHE A 213 1.72 -14.82 16.55
C PHE A 213 2.31 -16.15 17.02
N SER A 214 3.64 -16.24 17.09
CA SER A 214 4.27 -17.37 17.78
C SER A 214 3.76 -17.32 19.23
N ASN A 215 3.22 -18.45 19.71
CA ASN A 215 3.02 -18.70 21.14
C ASN A 215 4.33 -18.53 21.92
#